data_AF-G2FBW3-F1
#
_entry.id   AF-G2FBW3-F1
#
_cell.length_a   1.000
_cell.length_b   1.000
_cell.length_c   1.000
_cell.angle_alpha   90.00
_cell.angle_beta   90.00
_cell.angle_gamma   90.00
#
_symmetry.space_group_name_H-M   'P 1'
#
loop_
_entity.id
_entity.type
_entity.pdbx_description
1 polymer ?
#
loop_
_entity_poly.entity_id
_entity_poly.type
_entity_poly.pdbx_seq_one_letter_code
_entity_poly.pdbx_strand_id
1 'polypeptide(L)'
;MVDSRLSGDGDQIRRRRQCSTCKERFTTYETAELNMPQVVKQDGSRVPFDEDKLRAGMERALEKRPVSAERVDAAISHITRKLTTKGEREIPSLQIGDLVMDELKRLDQVAYVRFASVYRKFEDVNAFREEIERLERQPTPEQRRQQLKLPISDKEKNEQRHRSPPDGPRAAAGGEGALHHPSESPGRLCAGQG
;
A
#
# COMPACT_ATOMS: atom_id res chain seq x y z
N MET A 1 -17.52 -10.34 17.62
CA MET A 1 -17.90 -10.63 16.22
C MET A 1 -17.26 -9.55 15.36
N VAL A 2 -16.26 -9.94 14.57
CA VAL A 2 -15.48 -9.04 13.70
C VAL A 2 -16.23 -8.81 12.40
N ASP A 3 -16.81 -7.63 12.21
CA ASP A 3 -17.42 -7.21 10.94
C ASP A 3 -16.29 -6.65 10.05
N SER A 4 -15.50 -7.56 9.50
CA SER A 4 -14.53 -7.25 8.44
C SER A 4 -15.30 -7.10 7.13
N ARG A 5 -15.82 -5.90 6.88
CA ARG A 5 -16.31 -5.54 5.54
C ARG A 5 -15.09 -5.24 4.67
N LEU A 6 -14.62 -6.29 4.02
CA LEU A 6 -13.92 -6.19 2.75
C LEU A 6 -14.93 -5.69 1.72
N SER A 7 -15.32 -4.41 1.82
CA SER A 7 -15.95 -3.73 0.70
C SER A 7 -14.83 -3.42 -0.28
N GLY A 8 -14.87 -4.11 -1.41
CA GLY A 8 -14.10 -3.73 -2.59
C GLY A 8 -14.32 -2.25 -2.89
N ASP A 9 -13.28 -1.64 -3.45
CA ASP A 9 -13.18 -0.23 -3.85
C ASP A 9 -12.84 0.74 -2.71
N GLY A 10 -11.60 0.62 -2.22
CA GLY A 10 -10.90 1.66 -1.45
C GLY A 10 -10.62 2.96 -2.23
N ASP A 11 -11.33 3.19 -3.34
CA ASP A 11 -11.22 4.35 -4.22
C ASP A 11 -12.49 5.23 -4.22
N GLN A 12 -13.48 4.88 -3.38
CA GLN A 12 -14.71 5.65 -3.24
C GLN A 12 -14.90 6.22 -1.83
N ILE A 13 -15.05 7.53 -1.75
CA ILE A 13 -15.32 8.26 -0.50
C ILE A 13 -16.84 8.47 -0.39
N ARG A 14 -17.43 7.84 0.63
CA ARG A 14 -18.83 8.08 1.01
C ARG A 14 -18.92 9.29 1.95
N ARG A 15 -19.55 10.38 1.51
CA ARG A 15 -19.80 11.57 2.35
C ARG A 15 -21.29 11.76 2.63
N ARG A 16 -21.65 12.08 3.87
CA ARG A 16 -23.01 12.51 4.23
C ARG A 16 -23.10 14.03 4.07
N ARG A 17 -24.02 14.50 3.24
CA ARG A 17 -24.26 15.92 2.97
C ARG A 17 -25.71 16.28 3.34
N GLN A 18 -25.98 17.56 3.53
CA GLN A 18 -27.31 18.08 3.83
C GLN A 18 -27.65 19.16 2.80
N CYS A 19 -28.88 19.15 2.29
CA CYS A 19 -29.36 20.19 1.39
C CYS A 19 -29.44 21.53 2.14
N SER A 20 -28.86 22.58 1.58
CA SER A 20 -28.89 23.92 2.17
C SER A 20 -30.32 24.49 2.23
N THR A 21 -31.15 24.17 1.24
CA THR A 21 -32.52 24.68 1.06
C THR A 21 -33.57 23.90 1.85
N CYS A 22 -33.69 22.58 1.67
CA CYS A 22 -34.76 21.78 2.29
C CYS A 22 -34.32 20.99 3.53
N LYS A 23 -33.04 21.08 3.94
CA LYS A 23 -32.45 20.37 5.10
C LYS A 23 -32.47 18.84 5.03
N GLU A 24 -32.89 18.26 3.91
CA GLU A 24 -32.86 16.81 3.65
C GLU A 24 -31.42 16.27 3.63
N ARG A 25 -31.21 15.06 4.16
CA ARG A 25 -29.88 14.44 4.24
C ARG A 25 -29.70 13.47 3.07
N PHE A 26 -28.55 13.53 2.41
CA PHE A 26 -28.22 12.62 1.32
C PHE A 26 -26.79 12.11 1.43
N THR A 27 -26.53 10.97 0.79
CA THR A 27 -25.18 10.39 0.69
C THR A 27 -24.64 10.64 -0.70
N THR A 28 -23.43 11.19 -0.80
CA THR A 28 -22.68 11.23 -2.07
C THR A 28 -21.57 10.20 -2.05
N TYR A 29 -21.31 9.63 -3.22
CA TYR A 29 -20.17 8.77 -3.49
C TYR A 29 -19.24 9.56 -4.41
N GLU A 30 -18.01 9.81 -3.96
CA GLU A 30 -16.97 10.48 -4.72
C GLU A 30 -15.93 9.42 -5.12
N THR A 31 -15.58 9.31 -6.40
CA THR A 31 -14.53 8.41 -6.90
C THR A 31 -13.38 9.25 -7.42
N ALA A 32 -12.13 8.88 -7.11
CA ALA A 32 -10.98 9.55 -7.69
C ALA A 32 -10.77 9.08 -9.15
N GLU A 33 -10.85 9.99 -10.11
CA GLU A 33 -10.49 9.67 -11.50
C GLU A 33 -8.97 9.68 -11.67
N LEU A 34 -8.40 8.50 -11.43
CA LEU A 34 -6.97 8.25 -11.46
C LEU A 34 -6.53 7.83 -12.87
N ASN A 35 -6.20 8.82 -13.70
CA ASN A 35 -5.72 8.59 -15.07
C ASN A 35 -4.20 8.38 -15.10
N MET A 36 -3.73 7.53 -16.01
CA MET A 36 -2.31 7.32 -16.24
C MET A 36 -1.69 8.49 -17.04
N PRO A 37 -0.50 9.00 -16.66
CA PRO A 37 0.17 10.06 -17.41
C PRO A 37 0.58 9.62 -18.82
N GLN A 38 0.68 10.58 -19.73
CA GLN A 38 1.46 10.40 -20.95
C GLN A 38 2.96 10.43 -20.65
N VAL A 39 3.73 9.60 -21.34
CA VAL A 39 5.19 9.56 -21.22
C VAL A 39 5.80 10.47 -22.27
N VAL A 40 6.55 11.47 -21.81
CA VAL A 40 7.36 12.35 -22.66
C VAL A 40 8.75 11.72 -22.84
N LYS A 41 9.06 11.27 -24.05
CA LYS A 41 10.35 10.67 -24.41
C LYS A 41 11.44 11.74 -24.53
N GLN A 42 12.71 11.31 -24.61
CA GLN A 42 13.87 12.23 -24.73
C GLN A 42 13.84 13.07 -26.01
N ASP A 43 13.22 12.57 -27.07
CA ASP A 43 13.01 13.29 -28.34
C ASP A 43 11.81 14.27 -28.28
N GLY A 44 11.15 14.38 -27.12
CA GLY A 44 9.96 15.22 -26.93
C GLY A 44 8.66 14.59 -27.40
N SER A 45 8.69 13.38 -27.95
CA SER A 45 7.47 12.67 -28.36
C SER A 45 6.64 12.26 -27.14
N ARG A 46 5.32 12.30 -27.28
CA ARG A 46 4.36 11.90 -26.25
C ARG A 46 3.72 10.59 -26.63
N VAL A 47 3.80 9.60 -25.75
CA VAL A 47 3.17 8.30 -25.94
C VAL A 47 2.37 7.93 -24.69
N PRO A 48 1.28 7.17 -24.79
CA PRO A 48 0.60 6.65 -23.62
C PRO A 48 1.56 5.79 -22.79
N PHE A 49 1.39 5.82 -21.47
CA PHE A 49 2.06 4.86 -20.60
C PHE A 49 1.64 3.44 -20.97
N ASP A 50 2.61 2.53 -20.97
CA ASP A 50 2.47 1.15 -21.41
C ASP A 50 3.15 0.28 -20.36
N GLU A 51 2.33 -0.45 -19.60
CA GLU A 51 2.81 -1.31 -18.51
C GLU A 51 3.62 -2.50 -19.05
N ASP A 52 3.26 -3.05 -20.21
CA ASP A 52 3.97 -4.18 -20.83
C ASP A 52 5.39 -3.76 -21.21
N LYS A 53 5.57 -2.54 -21.72
CA LYS A 53 6.91 -1.98 -21.97
C LYS A 53 7.73 -1.80 -20.69
N LEU A 54 7.10 -1.36 -19.60
CA LEU A 54 7.76 -1.22 -18.31
C LEU A 54 8.23 -2.60 -17.80
N ARG A 55 7.33 -3.59 -17.84
CA ARG A 55 7.61 -4.97 -17.47
C ARG A 55 8.75 -5.56 -18.27
N ALA A 56 8.69 -5.49 -19.60
CA ALA A 56 9.74 -6.02 -20.46
C ALA A 56 11.11 -5.37 -20.18
N GLY A 57 11.14 -4.07 -19.88
CA GLY A 57 12.36 -3.37 -19.47
C GLY A 57 12.94 -3.89 -18.15
N MET A 58 12.09 -4.15 -17.15
CA MET A 58 12.50 -4.72 -15.86
C MET A 58 12.96 -6.17 -15.99
N GLU A 59 12.22 -7.00 -16.73
CA GLU A 59 12.55 -8.41 -16.95
C GLU A 59 13.91 -8.57 -17.65
N ARG A 60 14.18 -7.72 -18.64
CA ARG A 60 15.48 -7.71 -19.33
C ARG A 60 16.64 -7.38 -18.39
N ALA A 61 16.44 -6.50 -17.41
CA ALA A 61 17.45 -6.21 -16.38
C ALA A 61 17.62 -7.38 -15.39
N LEU A 62 16.54 -8.10 -15.11
CA LEU A 62 16.48 -9.23 -14.16
C LEU A 62 16.83 -10.59 -14.78
N GLU A 63 17.24 -10.63 -16.06
CA GLU A 63 17.53 -11.88 -16.76
C GLU A 63 18.58 -12.72 -16.02
N LYS A 64 18.24 -13.99 -15.76
CA LYS A 64 19.05 -14.98 -15.01
C LYS A 64 19.31 -14.60 -13.55
N ARG A 65 18.48 -13.76 -12.95
CA ARG A 65 18.52 -13.43 -11.51
C ARG A 65 17.46 -14.20 -10.73
N PRO A 66 17.74 -14.61 -9.48
CA PRO A 66 16.77 -15.33 -8.64
C PRO A 66 15.75 -14.37 -8.01
N VAL A 67 14.90 -13.74 -8.83
CA VAL A 67 13.80 -12.87 -8.38
C VAL A 67 12.48 -13.51 -8.81
N SER A 68 11.56 -13.69 -7.87
CA SER A 68 10.24 -14.26 -8.16
C SER A 68 9.39 -13.29 -8.98
N ALA A 69 8.54 -13.84 -9.86
CA ALA A 69 7.59 -13.05 -10.65
C ALA A 69 6.72 -12.14 -9.78
N GLU A 70 6.22 -12.66 -8.65
CA GLU A 70 5.44 -11.89 -7.67
C GLU A 70 6.15 -10.60 -7.18
N ARG A 71 7.47 -10.65 -7.00
CA ARG A 71 8.25 -9.46 -6.59
C ARG A 71 8.38 -8.44 -7.71
N VAL A 72 8.42 -8.90 -8.97
CA VAL A 72 8.42 -8.03 -10.15
C VAL A 72 7.05 -7.39 -10.30
N ASP A 73 5.97 -8.15 -10.17
CA ASP A 73 4.59 -7.66 -10.22
C ASP A 73 4.32 -6.62 -9.13
N ALA A 74 4.80 -6.87 -7.91
CA ALA A 74 4.71 -5.93 -6.81
C ALA A 74 5.47 -4.62 -7.09
N ALA A 75 6.65 -4.72 -7.70
CA ALA A 75 7.44 -3.56 -8.08
C ALA A 75 6.76 -2.73 -9.18
N ILE A 76 6.23 -3.39 -10.22
CA ILE A 76 5.46 -2.73 -11.29
C ILE A 76 4.23 -2.04 -10.69
N SER A 77 3.46 -2.74 -9.87
CA SER A 77 2.28 -2.19 -9.19
C SER A 77 2.63 -0.96 -8.34
N HIS A 78 3.78 -0.98 -7.67
CA HIS A 78 4.26 0.16 -6.88
C HIS A 78 4.64 1.36 -7.75
N ILE A 79 5.29 1.12 -8.90
CA ILE A 79 5.59 2.18 -9.88
C ILE A 79 4.29 2.76 -10.43
N THR A 80 3.39 1.91 -10.93
CA THR A 80 2.07 2.31 -11.46
C THR A 80 1.31 3.15 -10.44
N ARG A 81 1.22 2.69 -9.18
CA ARG A 81 0.56 3.44 -8.11
C ARG A 81 1.22 4.80 -7.87
N LYS A 82 2.55 4.90 -7.89
CA LYS A 82 3.24 6.19 -7.76
C LYS A 82 2.93 7.14 -8.90
N LEU A 83 2.89 6.64 -10.14
CA LEU A 83 2.54 7.45 -11.32
C LEU A 83 1.12 8.00 -11.21
N THR A 84 0.19 7.13 -10.83
CA THR A 84 -1.21 7.49 -10.66
C THR A 84 -1.44 8.45 -9.50
N THR A 85 -0.77 8.24 -8.36
CA THR A 85 -0.91 9.11 -7.16
C THR A 85 -0.33 10.50 -7.36
N LYS A 86 0.67 10.66 -8.25
CA LYS A 86 1.22 11.97 -8.59
C LYS A 86 0.18 12.89 -9.26
N GLY A 87 -0.79 12.33 -9.99
CA GLY A 87 -1.83 13.12 -10.67
C GLY A 87 -1.32 14.03 -11.80
N GLU A 88 -0.09 13.80 -12.27
CA GLU A 88 0.50 14.55 -13.38
C GLU A 88 -0.09 14.05 -14.72
N ARG A 89 -0.32 14.96 -15.67
CA ARG A 89 -0.82 14.59 -17.00
C ARG A 89 0.28 14.04 -17.91
N GLU A 90 1.50 14.52 -17.72
CA GLU A 90 2.68 14.17 -18.50
C GLU A 90 3.83 13.87 -17.55
N ILE A 91 4.57 12.79 -17.82
CA ILE A 91 5.76 12.44 -17.05
C ILE A 91 6.94 12.19 -18.00
N PRO A 92 8.13 12.76 -17.72
CA PRO A 92 9.33 12.45 -18.49
C PRO A 92 9.68 10.97 -18.38
N SER A 93 10.12 10.36 -19.48
CA SER A 93 10.63 8.99 -19.47
C SER A 93 11.81 8.82 -18.52
N LEU A 94 12.56 9.91 -18.28
CA LEU A 94 13.63 10.06 -17.28
C LEU A 94 13.16 9.76 -15.84
N GLN A 95 11.97 10.23 -15.46
CA GLN A 95 11.46 9.99 -14.12
C GLN A 95 10.95 8.55 -13.95
N ILE A 96 10.40 7.93 -15.00
CA ILE A 96 9.96 6.53 -14.93
C ILE A 96 11.15 5.60 -14.70
N GLY A 97 12.27 5.82 -15.41
CA GLY A 97 13.45 4.99 -15.20
C GLY A 97 14.11 5.21 -13.83
N ASP A 98 14.00 6.40 -13.24
CA ASP A 98 14.39 6.63 -11.84
C ASP A 98 13.53 5.77 -10.88
N LEU A 99 12.22 5.70 -11.09
CA LEU A 99 11.34 4.82 -10.32
C LEU A 99 11.69 3.34 -10.50
N VAL A 100 12.01 2.91 -11.72
CA VAL A 100 12.47 1.55 -12.00
C VAL A 100 13.79 1.25 -11.30
N MET A 101 14.74 2.17 -11.36
CA MET A 101 16.03 2.07 -10.69
C MET A 101 15.85 1.91 -9.16
N ASP A 102 14.96 2.66 -8.55
CA ASP A 102 14.64 2.54 -7.13
C ASP A 102 14.10 1.15 -6.76
N GLU A 103 13.20 0.59 -7.57
CA GLU A 103 12.69 -0.76 -7.34
C GLU A 103 13.75 -1.83 -7.59
N LEU A 104 14.48 -1.76 -8.70
CA LEU A 104 15.55 -2.70 -9.02
C LEU A 104 16.61 -2.71 -7.94
N LYS A 105 16.98 -1.56 -7.39
CA LYS A 105 17.95 -1.47 -6.28
C LYS A 105 17.51 -2.23 -5.03
N ARG A 106 16.20 -2.34 -4.77
CA ARG A 106 15.65 -3.15 -3.68
C ARG A 106 15.48 -4.62 -4.06
N LEU A 107 15.34 -4.93 -5.35
CA LEU A 107 15.20 -6.28 -5.84
C LEU A 107 16.54 -7.00 -5.96
N ASP A 108 17.47 -6.41 -6.71
CA ASP A 108 18.77 -6.96 -7.06
C ASP A 108 19.75 -5.86 -7.54
N GLN A 109 20.93 -5.79 -6.93
CA GLN A 109 21.93 -4.76 -7.26
C GLN A 109 22.53 -4.93 -8.67
N VAL A 110 22.67 -6.18 -9.16
CA VAL A 110 23.23 -6.42 -10.50
C VAL A 110 22.24 -5.99 -11.58
N ALA A 111 20.95 -6.26 -11.38
CA ALA A 111 19.88 -5.78 -12.25
C ALA A 111 19.82 -4.25 -12.30
N TYR A 112 20.00 -3.57 -11.15
CA TYR A 112 20.14 -2.11 -11.11
C TYR A 112 21.27 -1.63 -12.02
N VAL A 113 22.47 -2.21 -11.89
CA VAL A 113 23.65 -1.81 -12.68
C VAL A 113 23.41 -2.04 -14.18
N ARG A 114 22.80 -3.16 -14.56
CA ARG A 114 22.44 -3.47 -15.96
C ARG A 114 21.42 -2.49 -16.53
N PHE A 115 20.42 -2.11 -15.75
CA PHE A 115 19.44 -1.13 -16.19
C PHE A 115 20.06 0.25 -16.31
N ALA A 116 20.87 0.65 -15.32
CA ALA A 116 21.55 1.93 -15.30
C ALA A 116 22.49 2.10 -16.49
N SER A 117 23.15 1.04 -16.98
CA SER A 117 24.07 1.14 -18.12
C SER A 117 23.38 1.53 -19.42
N VAL A 118 22.17 1.03 -19.67
CA VAL A 118 21.37 1.40 -20.84
C VAL A 118 20.78 2.81 -20.66
N TYR A 119 20.37 3.13 -19.44
CA TYR A 119 19.55 4.30 -19.17
C TYR A 119 20.34 5.59 -18.98
N ARG A 120 21.43 5.55 -18.21
CA ARG A 120 22.26 6.72 -17.90
C ARG A 120 23.32 7.01 -18.96
N LYS A 121 23.48 6.13 -19.95
CA LYS A 121 24.48 6.24 -21.03
C LYS A 121 25.83 6.73 -20.47
N PHE A 122 26.39 5.98 -19.52
CA PHE A 122 27.66 6.36 -18.89
C PHE A 122 28.69 6.68 -19.98
N GLU A 123 29.15 7.93 -20.01
CA GLU A 123 30.08 8.42 -21.04
C GLU A 123 31.47 7.80 -20.88
N ASP A 124 31.84 7.41 -19.65
CA ASP A 124 33.13 6.83 -19.31
C ASP A 124 33.00 5.69 -18.28
N VAL A 125 33.95 4.74 -18.34
CA VAL A 125 34.10 3.61 -17.43
C VAL A 125 34.32 4.07 -15.98
N ASN A 126 34.95 5.23 -15.77
CA ASN A 126 35.15 5.79 -14.43
C ASN A 126 33.82 6.17 -13.76
N ALA A 127 32.90 6.81 -14.49
CA ALA A 127 31.56 7.14 -13.97
C ALA A 127 30.78 5.88 -13.57
N PHE A 128 31.00 4.78 -14.29
CA PHE A 128 30.42 3.48 -13.94
C PHE A 128 31.05 2.88 -12.66
N ARG A 129 32.38 3.01 -12.51
CA ARG A 129 33.08 2.55 -11.29
C ARG A 129 32.62 3.31 -10.06
N GLU A 130 32.52 4.63 -10.13
CA GLU A 130 32.04 5.47 -9.01
C GLU A 130 30.63 5.07 -8.58
N GLU A 131 29.76 4.76 -9.53
CA GLU A 131 28.40 4.29 -9.26
C GLU A 131 28.41 2.90 -8.58
N ILE A 132 29.28 1.98 -9.00
CA ILE A 132 29.47 0.68 -8.34
C ILE A 132 29.95 0.87 -6.90
N GLU A 133 31.00 1.68 -6.67
CA GLU A 133 31.53 1.94 -5.33
C GLU A 133 30.45 2.53 -4.40
N ARG A 134 29.58 3.38 -4.94
CA ARG A 134 28.44 3.93 -4.20
C ARG A 134 27.42 2.86 -3.81
N LEU A 135 27.20 1.86 -4.65
CA LEU A 135 26.29 0.74 -4.37
C LEU A 135 26.88 -0.23 -3.34
N GLU A 136 28.17 -0.52 -3.39
CA GLU A 136 28.85 -1.42 -2.44
C GLU A 136 28.77 -0.90 -1.00
N ARG A 137 28.75 0.42 -0.81
CA ARG A 137 28.55 1.05 0.51
C ARG A 137 27.13 0.86 1.05
N GLN A 138 26.18 0.36 0.25
CA GLN A 138 24.81 0.12 0.68
C GLN A 138 24.59 -1.37 0.99
N PRO A 139 23.97 -1.70 2.14
CA PRO A 139 23.70 -3.10 2.48
C PRO A 139 22.78 -3.70 1.42
N THR A 140 23.12 -4.91 0.98
CA THR A 140 22.36 -5.66 -0.02
C THR A 140 20.92 -5.89 0.46
N PRO A 141 19.96 -6.08 -0.46
CA PRO A 141 18.59 -6.40 -0.08
C PRO A 141 18.47 -7.57 0.90
N GLU A 142 19.33 -8.59 0.75
CA GLU A 142 19.40 -9.72 1.69
C GLU A 142 19.91 -9.30 3.07
N GLN A 143 20.99 -8.51 3.14
CA GLN A 143 21.53 -8.01 4.40
C GLN A 143 20.52 -7.13 5.17
N ARG A 144 19.74 -6.31 4.46
CA ARG A 144 18.66 -5.49 5.07
C ARG A 144 17.56 -6.37 5.67
N ARG A 145 17.19 -7.47 5.01
CA ARG A 145 16.19 -8.42 5.53
C ARG A 145 16.68 -9.14 6.78
N GLN A 146 17.98 -9.43 6.87
CA GLN A 146 18.57 -10.09 8.02
C GLN A 146 18.66 -9.15 9.23
N GLN A 147 18.94 -7.85 9.03
CA GLN A 147 18.96 -6.85 10.11
C GLN A 147 17.58 -6.55 10.71
N LEU A 148 16.48 -6.83 10.00
CA LEU A 148 15.12 -6.62 10.51
C LEU A 148 14.62 -7.72 11.46
N LYS A 149 15.39 -8.80 11.65
CA LYS A 149 15.12 -9.79 12.71
C LYS A 149 15.58 -9.21 14.05
N LEU A 150 14.80 -8.29 14.61
CA LEU A 150 14.91 -7.93 16.02
C LEU A 150 14.70 -9.21 16.84
N PRO A 151 15.62 -9.60 17.73
CA PRO A 151 15.29 -10.59 18.74
C PRO A 151 14.27 -9.95 19.66
N ILE A 152 13.01 -10.36 19.57
CA ILE A 152 12.11 -10.23 20.71
C ILE A 152 12.75 -11.11 21.77
N SER A 153 13.57 -10.51 22.64
CA SER A 153 14.16 -11.21 23.77
C SER A 153 13.03 -11.73 24.64
N ASP A 154 13.04 -13.03 24.92
CA ASP A 154 12.10 -13.77 25.77
C ASP A 154 12.05 -13.26 27.23
N LYS A 155 11.66 -12.00 27.45
CA LYS A 155 11.59 -11.37 28.79
C LYS A 155 10.18 -11.07 29.29
N GLU A 156 9.12 -11.56 28.64
CA GLU A 156 7.74 -11.33 29.10
C GLU A 156 7.05 -12.58 29.70
N LYS A 157 7.79 -13.62 30.11
CA LYS A 157 7.19 -14.78 30.83
C LYS A 157 7.40 -14.81 32.35
N ASN A 158 8.04 -13.81 32.95
CA ASN A 158 8.39 -13.87 34.39
C ASN A 158 7.86 -12.72 35.25
N GLU A 159 6.69 -12.16 34.95
CA GLU A 159 6.03 -11.16 35.83
C GLU A 159 4.63 -11.54 36.29
N GLN A 160 4.19 -12.79 36.05
CA GLN A 160 2.88 -13.30 36.49
C GLN A 160 2.95 -14.42 37.54
N ARG A 161 4.12 -14.72 38.12
CA ARG A 161 4.25 -15.72 39.20
C ARG A 161 4.25 -15.16 40.63
N HIS A 162 4.30 -13.85 40.83
CA HIS A 162 4.35 -13.24 42.17
C HIS A 162 3.30 -12.14 42.35
N ARG A 163 2.03 -12.52 42.42
CA ARG A 163 1.01 -11.80 43.19
C ARG A 163 -0.14 -12.75 43.52
N SER A 164 0.10 -13.59 44.53
CA SER A 164 -1.00 -14.17 45.31
C SER A 164 -1.44 -13.10 46.32
N PRO A 165 -2.70 -12.65 46.33
CA PRO A 165 -3.26 -11.99 47.50
C PRO A 165 -3.61 -13.07 48.56
N PRO A 166 -3.45 -12.78 49.86
CA PRO A 166 -3.81 -13.70 50.92
C PRO A 166 -5.33 -13.82 51.10
N ASP A 167 -5.72 -14.91 51.75
CA ASP A 167 -7.07 -15.38 51.99
C ASP A 167 -8.02 -14.42 52.74
N GLY A 168 -9.28 -14.36 52.25
CA GLY A 168 -10.53 -14.37 53.04
C GLY A 168 -11.29 -13.04 53.28
N PRO A 169 -12.58 -13.07 53.71
CA PRO A 169 -13.54 -14.17 53.77
C PRO A 169 -14.84 -13.93 52.95
N ARG A 170 -15.80 -14.85 53.13
CA ARG A 170 -16.91 -15.27 52.28
C ARG A 170 -18.27 -14.79 52.83
N ALA A 171 -19.16 -14.26 51.98
CA ALA A 171 -20.61 -14.11 52.20
C ALA A 171 -21.29 -13.88 50.82
N ALA A 172 -22.03 -14.82 50.22
CA ALA A 172 -23.35 -15.38 50.53
C ALA A 172 -24.55 -14.58 49.96
N ALA A 173 -25.19 -15.19 48.95
CA ALA A 173 -26.64 -15.35 48.72
C ALA A 173 -27.49 -14.33 47.93
N GLY A 174 -28.25 -14.89 46.98
CA GLY A 174 -29.58 -14.47 46.50
C GLY A 174 -29.59 -13.60 45.23
N GLY A 175 -30.38 -13.85 44.19
CA GLY A 175 -31.51 -14.74 43.98
C GLY A 175 -32.10 -14.51 42.57
N GLU A 176 -32.90 -15.48 42.13
CA GLU A 176 -33.50 -15.67 40.82
C GLU A 176 -34.68 -14.71 40.49
N GLY A 177 -35.04 -14.63 39.20
CA GLY A 177 -36.36 -14.12 38.72
C GLY A 177 -36.25 -13.34 37.40
N ALA A 178 -36.49 -13.92 36.22
CA ALA A 178 -37.78 -14.28 35.59
C ALA A 178 -38.38 -13.18 34.67
N LEU A 179 -38.44 -13.52 33.36
CA LEU A 179 -39.54 -13.35 32.39
C LEU A 179 -40.28 -11.98 32.26
N HIS A 180 -40.24 -11.36 31.06
CA HIS A 180 -41.41 -11.15 30.17
C HIS A 180 -41.12 -10.23 28.95
N HIS A 181 -41.54 -10.69 27.76
CA HIS A 181 -41.92 -9.91 26.55
C HIS A 181 -43.26 -9.16 26.80
N PRO A 182 -43.88 -8.37 25.87
CA PRO A 182 -43.60 -8.10 24.45
C PRO A 182 -43.79 -6.63 23.95
N SER A 183 -43.48 -6.45 22.66
CA SER A 183 -44.10 -5.58 21.63
C SER A 183 -44.97 -4.37 22.03
N GLU A 184 -44.66 -3.21 21.43
CA GLU A 184 -45.66 -2.25 20.95
C GLU A 184 -45.16 -1.51 19.70
N SER A 185 -45.77 -1.83 18.56
CA SER A 185 -45.91 -0.94 17.42
C SER A 185 -47.29 -0.29 17.53
N PRO A 186 -47.46 0.97 17.13
CA PRO A 186 -48.50 1.23 16.15
C PRO A 186 -48.05 2.22 15.06
N GLY A 187 -48.45 1.92 13.84
CA GLY A 187 -48.26 2.80 12.69
C GLY A 187 -49.21 3.99 12.63
N ARG A 188 -48.93 4.87 11.66
CA ARG A 188 -49.83 5.77 10.93
C ARG A 188 -49.04 6.18 9.68
N LEU A 189 -49.36 5.70 8.47
CA LEU A 189 -50.44 6.18 7.59
C LEU A 189 -50.74 7.67 7.76
N CYS A 190 -50.19 8.48 6.84
CA CYS A 190 -50.86 9.64 6.28
C CYS A 190 -50.59 9.66 4.77
N ALA A 191 -51.68 9.50 4.02
CA ALA A 191 -51.79 9.71 2.59
C ALA A 191 -52.13 11.18 2.29
N GLY A 192 -51.95 11.59 1.03
CA GLY A 192 -52.52 12.82 0.45
C GLY A 192 -51.44 13.75 -0.10
N GLN A 193 -51.16 13.74 -1.42
CA GLN A 193 -51.90 14.45 -2.48
C GLN A 193 -51.79 15.98 -2.36
N GLY A 194 -51.15 16.58 -3.35
CA GLY A 194 -50.93 18.01 -3.52
C GLY A 194 -49.68 18.26 -4.36
#